data_AF-A0AAD5PNA6-F1
#
_entry.id   AF-A0AAD5PNA6-F1
#
_cell.length_a   1.000
_cell.length_b   1.000
_cell.length_c   1.000
_cell.angle_alpha   90.00
_cell.angle_beta   90.00
_cell.angle_gamma   90.00
#
_symmetry.space_group_name_H-M   'P 1'
#
loop_
_entity.id
_entity.type
_entity.pdbx_description
1 polymer ?
#
loop_
_entity_poly.entity_id
_entity_poly.type
_entity_poly.pdbx_seq_one_letter_code
_entity_poly.pdbx_strand_id
1 'polypeptide(L)'
;MTYTPTASESGTDVTVTYQVCNGTICTTATVTISVSGDDSDGDGVPNAQEILDGTDPNDPCDYDIDSQDLDAVSDEWKNADCDNDGLTNAEELVLGTDPLNPDSDGDGVSDGKEVADNTDPNDPCEYKTTRSQIFNLTSATWKALDCDEDGLTNAEEIALGPDPQVADTDGDGNPDGTDPHPLVPTATDDTTSVNVSSVLEFNILANDDYLPGEDITISIVPPQNYSTWYTGEADQTVTIEYQVCNGTVCDTATLTISVVGVDTDGDGVSDLDETSSPTPTSPTDPCSYNVADQSADAVTDAWRALDCDGDGVTNGEELDNGTDPQDGCDYNPADQDPTKVSDDWSDADCDNDGLTNGEELTGVDNPSTPANPDGEKTNPLVVDSDGDGVSDAQEHSMDRSK
;
A
#
# COMPACT_ATOMS: atom_id res chain seq x y z
N MET A 1 -40.92 69.24 -27.69
CA MET A 1 -40.01 69.54 -26.56
C MET A 1 -38.60 69.32 -27.06
N THR A 2 -37.64 70.13 -26.66
CA THR A 2 -36.21 69.93 -26.96
C THR A 2 -35.52 69.72 -25.63
N TYR A 3 -34.74 68.65 -25.51
CA TYR A 3 -33.92 68.35 -24.34
C TYR A 3 -32.46 68.36 -24.77
N THR A 4 -31.60 68.98 -23.96
CA THR A 4 -30.15 69.03 -24.17
C THR A 4 -29.53 68.64 -22.84
N PRO A 5 -28.90 67.47 -22.73
CA PRO A 5 -28.29 67.02 -21.49
C PRO A 5 -27.10 67.92 -21.11
N THR A 6 -26.87 68.05 -19.82
CA THR A 6 -25.68 68.65 -19.23
C THR A 6 -24.60 67.59 -19.04
N ALA A 7 -23.33 68.02 -18.92
CA ALA A 7 -22.22 67.08 -18.68
C ALA A 7 -22.40 66.26 -17.38
N SER A 8 -23.13 66.77 -16.39
CA SER A 8 -23.47 66.05 -15.16
C SER A 8 -24.57 65.00 -15.32
N GLU A 9 -25.27 64.99 -16.45
CA GLU A 9 -26.30 63.98 -16.79
C GLU A 9 -25.74 62.87 -17.69
N SER A 10 -24.45 62.96 -18.08
CA SER A 10 -23.70 61.95 -18.84
C SER A 10 -23.72 60.59 -18.12
N GLY A 11 -24.11 59.52 -18.81
CA GLY A 11 -24.19 58.17 -18.23
C GLY A 11 -25.37 57.95 -17.29
N THR A 12 -26.38 58.84 -17.28
CA THR A 12 -27.55 58.73 -16.38
C THR A 12 -28.87 58.68 -17.13
N ASP A 13 -29.88 58.11 -16.47
CA ASP A 13 -31.27 58.15 -16.92
C ASP A 13 -31.98 59.42 -16.43
N VAL A 14 -32.40 60.27 -17.37
CA VAL A 14 -33.14 61.49 -17.08
C VAL A 14 -34.62 61.31 -17.38
N THR A 15 -35.45 61.34 -16.33
CA THR A 15 -36.91 61.27 -16.47
C THR A 15 -37.51 62.66 -16.64
N VAL A 16 -38.06 62.93 -17.82
CA VAL A 16 -38.71 64.19 -18.16
C VAL A 16 -40.24 64.02 -18.11
N THR A 17 -40.90 64.81 -17.25
CA THR A 17 -42.37 64.85 -17.18
C THR A 17 -42.91 65.96 -18.10
N TYR A 18 -43.85 65.64 -18.98
CA TYR A 18 -44.50 66.59 -19.89
C TYR A 18 -46.03 66.50 -19.85
N GLN A 19 -46.71 67.54 -20.33
CA GLN A 19 -48.17 67.58 -20.43
C GLN A 19 -48.62 67.66 -21.89
N VAL A 20 -49.60 66.84 -22.24
CA VAL A 20 -50.30 66.90 -23.53
C VAL A 20 -51.66 67.51 -23.29
N CYS A 21 -51.94 68.65 -23.95
CA CYS A 21 -53.17 69.41 -23.79
C CYS A 21 -53.94 69.54 -25.10
N ASN A 22 -55.28 69.49 -25.03
CA ASN A 22 -56.18 69.97 -26.09
C ASN A 22 -57.12 71.03 -25.50
N GLY A 23 -56.79 72.30 -25.71
CA GLY A 23 -57.45 73.41 -25.02
C GLY A 23 -57.11 73.41 -23.52
N THR A 24 -58.13 73.35 -22.65
CA THR A 24 -57.98 73.36 -21.19
C THR A 24 -57.89 71.97 -20.56
N ILE A 25 -58.00 70.90 -21.36
CA ILE A 25 -57.92 69.52 -20.88
C ILE A 25 -56.50 69.03 -21.14
N CYS A 26 -55.79 68.65 -20.08
CA CYS A 26 -54.40 68.21 -20.13
C CYS A 26 -54.21 66.88 -19.38
N THR A 27 -53.29 66.05 -19.86
CA THR A 27 -52.79 64.84 -19.19
C THR A 27 -51.27 64.90 -19.09
N THR A 28 -50.71 64.43 -17.98
CA THR A 28 -49.27 64.27 -17.78
C THR A 28 -48.78 62.92 -18.30
N ALA A 29 -47.61 62.90 -18.93
CA ALA A 29 -46.86 61.71 -19.32
C ALA A 29 -45.37 61.91 -18.99
N THR A 30 -44.61 60.83 -18.95
CA THR A 30 -43.16 60.84 -18.74
C THR A 30 -42.44 60.26 -19.94
N VAL A 31 -41.19 60.69 -20.14
CA VAL A 31 -40.21 60.05 -21.04
C VAL A 31 -38.91 59.89 -20.27
N THR A 32 -38.33 58.70 -20.30
CA THR A 32 -36.98 58.45 -19.79
C THR A 32 -36.01 58.58 -20.94
N ILE A 33 -34.95 59.38 -20.75
CA ILE A 33 -33.90 59.63 -21.73
C ILE A 33 -32.61 59.13 -21.11
N SER A 34 -32.05 58.06 -21.67
CA SER A 34 -30.71 57.59 -21.32
C SER A 34 -29.70 58.47 -22.06
N VAL A 35 -28.86 59.17 -21.30
CA VAL A 35 -27.80 60.03 -21.86
C VAL A 35 -26.55 59.18 -21.99
N SER A 36 -26.12 58.89 -23.23
CA SER A 36 -24.85 58.19 -23.45
C SER A 36 -23.72 58.96 -22.77
N GLY A 37 -22.94 58.26 -21.94
CA GLY A 37 -21.76 58.86 -21.34
C GLY A 37 -20.67 59.13 -22.38
N ASP A 38 -19.76 60.06 -22.07
CA ASP A 38 -18.45 60.02 -22.72
C ASP A 38 -17.75 58.74 -22.22
N ASP A 39 -17.33 57.90 -23.17
CA ASP A 39 -16.53 56.69 -23.01
C ASP A 39 -15.31 56.91 -23.91
N SER A 40 -14.17 57.20 -23.29
CA SER A 40 -13.00 57.78 -23.98
C SER A 40 -12.11 56.74 -24.65
N ASP A 41 -11.97 55.57 -24.02
CA ASP A 41 -11.19 54.42 -24.51
C ASP A 41 -12.08 53.37 -25.19
N GLY A 42 -13.39 53.48 -25.04
CA GLY A 42 -14.36 52.71 -25.80
C GLY A 42 -14.50 51.29 -25.29
N ASP A 43 -14.30 51.06 -24.00
CA ASP A 43 -14.45 49.75 -23.36
C ASP A 43 -15.90 49.43 -22.95
N GLY A 44 -16.83 50.35 -23.22
CA GLY A 44 -18.25 50.20 -22.89
C GLY A 44 -18.62 50.62 -21.47
N VAL A 45 -17.67 51.11 -20.67
CA VAL A 45 -17.91 51.71 -19.36
C VAL A 45 -17.83 53.24 -19.50
N PRO A 46 -18.86 54.00 -19.09
CA PRO A 46 -18.77 55.46 -19.12
C PRO A 46 -17.69 56.00 -18.17
N ASN A 47 -16.93 57.01 -18.59
CA ASN A 47 -15.87 57.66 -17.79
C ASN A 47 -16.29 58.03 -16.34
N ALA A 48 -17.56 58.38 -16.13
CA ALA A 48 -18.07 58.73 -14.81
C ALA A 48 -18.28 57.51 -13.89
N GLN A 49 -18.59 56.35 -14.47
CA GLN A 49 -18.73 55.07 -13.79
C GLN A 49 -17.35 54.50 -13.43
N GLU A 50 -16.38 54.60 -14.32
CA GLU A 50 -14.98 54.24 -14.04
C GLU A 50 -14.37 55.03 -12.88
N ILE A 51 -14.65 56.33 -12.79
CA ILE A 51 -14.25 57.15 -11.63
C ILE A 51 -14.87 56.63 -10.31
N LEU A 52 -16.07 56.05 -10.38
CA LEU A 52 -16.76 55.47 -9.22
C LEU A 52 -16.15 54.11 -8.84
N ASP A 53 -15.82 53.30 -9.84
CA ASP A 53 -15.26 51.95 -9.69
C ASP A 53 -13.76 51.96 -9.39
N GLY A 54 -13.08 53.09 -9.69
CA GLY A 54 -11.68 53.32 -9.40
C GLY A 54 -10.73 52.90 -10.53
N THR A 55 -11.26 52.76 -11.74
CA THR A 55 -10.53 52.38 -12.97
C THR A 55 -10.11 53.65 -13.77
N ASP A 56 -9.28 53.52 -14.82
CA ASP A 56 -8.77 54.64 -15.63
C ASP A 56 -9.59 54.87 -16.91
N PRO A 57 -10.31 56.01 -17.01
CA PRO A 57 -11.12 56.36 -18.19
C PRO A 57 -10.41 56.62 -19.51
N ASN A 58 -9.18 56.17 -19.67
CA ASN A 58 -8.43 56.25 -20.92
C ASN A 58 -7.61 54.98 -21.19
N ASP A 59 -7.81 53.92 -20.40
CA ASP A 59 -7.15 52.64 -20.56
C ASP A 59 -8.23 51.58 -20.81
N PRO A 60 -8.39 51.09 -22.06
CA PRO A 60 -9.45 50.14 -22.41
C PRO A 60 -9.33 48.77 -21.71
N CYS A 61 -8.25 48.56 -20.94
CA CYS A 61 -8.00 47.35 -20.19
C CYS A 61 -8.07 47.55 -18.66
N ASP A 62 -8.47 48.73 -18.20
CA ASP A 62 -8.72 49.03 -16.80
C ASP A 62 -10.21 49.36 -16.64
N TYR A 63 -11.03 48.33 -16.40
CA TYR A 63 -12.46 48.47 -16.18
C TYR A 63 -13.02 47.43 -15.23
N ASP A 64 -14.19 47.71 -14.66
CA ASP A 64 -14.98 46.74 -13.91
C ASP A 64 -15.92 46.01 -14.87
N ILE A 65 -15.73 44.69 -15.02
CA ILE A 65 -16.54 43.85 -15.90
C ILE A 65 -18.04 43.89 -15.56
N ASP A 66 -18.41 44.11 -14.30
CA ASP A 66 -19.81 44.22 -13.87
C ASP A 66 -20.48 45.53 -14.33
N SER A 67 -19.68 46.54 -14.69
CA SER A 67 -20.12 47.85 -15.17
C SER A 67 -20.13 47.97 -16.70
N GLN A 68 -19.63 46.96 -17.42
CA GLN A 68 -19.45 46.99 -18.87
C GLN A 68 -20.74 46.81 -19.65
N ASP A 69 -20.95 47.64 -20.68
CA ASP A 69 -21.96 47.42 -21.72
C ASP A 69 -21.33 46.88 -23.01
N LEU A 70 -21.42 45.55 -23.21
CA LEU A 70 -20.88 44.87 -24.39
C LEU A 70 -21.49 45.34 -25.73
N ASP A 71 -22.67 45.98 -25.73
CA ASP A 71 -23.26 46.58 -26.93
C ASP A 71 -22.63 47.94 -27.27
N ALA A 72 -21.92 48.56 -26.33
CA ALA A 72 -21.30 49.89 -26.45
C ALA A 72 -19.80 49.85 -26.77
N VAL A 73 -19.14 48.68 -26.68
CA VAL A 73 -17.68 48.57 -26.87
C VAL A 73 -17.23 48.89 -28.29
N SER A 74 -16.08 49.55 -28.38
CA SER A 74 -15.47 50.01 -29.63
C SER A 74 -14.70 48.92 -30.37
N ASP A 75 -14.33 49.19 -31.62
CA ASP A 75 -13.40 48.33 -32.36
C ASP A 75 -11.98 48.39 -31.78
N GLU A 76 -11.62 49.44 -31.03
CA GLU A 76 -10.31 49.57 -30.41
C GLU A 76 -10.18 48.58 -29.25
N TRP A 77 -11.16 48.56 -28.34
CA TRP A 77 -11.28 47.57 -27.28
C TRP A 77 -11.34 46.13 -27.81
N LYS A 78 -12.16 45.87 -28.85
CA LYS A 78 -12.27 44.53 -29.46
C LYS A 78 -10.96 43.97 -30.01
N ASN A 79 -10.04 44.84 -30.44
CA ASN A 79 -8.75 44.45 -31.00
C ASN A 79 -7.61 44.54 -29.97
N ALA A 80 -7.90 44.97 -28.74
CA ALA A 80 -6.98 44.91 -27.62
C ALA A 80 -6.85 43.46 -27.13
N ASP A 81 -5.76 43.22 -26.41
CA ASP A 81 -5.41 41.96 -25.74
C ASP A 81 -5.05 42.40 -24.31
N CYS A 82 -6.06 42.45 -23.45
CA CYS A 82 -5.99 43.21 -22.21
C CYS A 82 -5.20 42.47 -21.12
N ASP A 83 -5.25 41.15 -21.09
CA ASP A 83 -4.49 40.32 -20.18
C ASP A 83 -3.15 39.82 -20.76
N ASN A 84 -2.91 40.06 -22.06
CA ASN A 84 -1.68 39.72 -22.79
C ASN A 84 -1.44 38.21 -22.94
N ASP A 85 -2.50 37.43 -23.06
CA ASP A 85 -2.45 35.99 -23.23
C ASP A 85 -2.29 35.54 -24.71
N GLY A 86 -2.50 36.48 -25.64
CA GLY A 86 -2.38 36.29 -27.08
C GLY A 86 -3.70 36.18 -27.84
N LEU A 87 -4.85 36.29 -27.17
CA LEU A 87 -6.16 36.47 -27.76
C LEU A 87 -6.58 37.94 -27.71
N THR A 88 -7.39 38.34 -28.68
CA THR A 88 -8.06 39.65 -28.60
C THR A 88 -9.34 39.54 -27.77
N ASN A 89 -9.76 40.63 -27.12
CA ASN A 89 -11.02 40.67 -26.36
C ASN A 89 -12.22 40.17 -27.20
N ALA A 90 -12.22 40.41 -28.52
CA ALA A 90 -13.27 39.89 -29.40
C ALA A 90 -13.20 38.37 -29.64
N GLU A 91 -12.01 37.77 -29.64
CA GLU A 91 -11.82 36.32 -29.70
C GLU A 91 -12.26 35.68 -28.39
N GLU A 92 -11.90 36.28 -27.26
CA GLU A 92 -12.26 35.82 -25.93
C GLU A 92 -13.78 35.82 -25.70
N LEU A 93 -14.48 36.90 -26.09
CA LEU A 93 -15.94 36.94 -26.07
C LEU A 93 -16.61 35.82 -26.89
N VAL A 94 -15.95 35.34 -27.95
CA VAL A 94 -16.46 34.23 -28.76
C VAL A 94 -16.19 32.88 -28.10
N LEU A 95 -15.07 32.77 -27.39
CA LEU A 95 -14.65 31.56 -26.66
C LEU A 95 -15.32 31.45 -25.29
N GLY A 96 -15.83 32.56 -24.73
CA GLY A 96 -16.41 32.61 -23.40
C GLY A 96 -15.40 32.81 -22.28
N THR A 97 -14.16 33.17 -22.61
CA THR A 97 -13.08 33.49 -21.68
C THR A 97 -13.16 34.94 -21.19
N ASP A 98 -12.43 35.29 -20.13
CA ASP A 98 -12.46 36.60 -19.48
C ASP A 98 -11.34 37.52 -20.01
N PRO A 99 -11.66 38.63 -20.71
CA PRO A 99 -10.66 39.54 -21.29
C PRO A 99 -9.68 40.21 -20.33
N LEU A 100 -9.88 40.08 -19.02
CA LEU A 100 -8.97 40.60 -17.99
C LEU A 100 -8.24 39.49 -17.23
N ASN A 101 -8.43 38.22 -17.60
CA ASN A 101 -7.85 37.08 -16.91
C ASN A 101 -7.23 36.08 -17.90
N PRO A 102 -5.90 35.97 -17.95
CA PRO A 102 -5.20 35.21 -18.99
C PRO A 102 -5.35 33.69 -18.88
N ASP A 103 -6.08 33.18 -17.89
CA ASP A 103 -6.27 31.75 -17.57
C ASP A 103 -7.66 31.60 -16.93
N SER A 104 -8.67 31.41 -17.77
CA SER A 104 -10.09 31.53 -17.41
C SER A 104 -10.59 30.37 -16.53
N ASP A 105 -10.08 29.16 -16.72
CA ASP A 105 -10.44 28.00 -15.91
C ASP A 105 -9.48 27.73 -14.73
N GLY A 106 -8.33 28.39 -14.72
CA GLY A 106 -7.39 28.40 -13.62
C GLY A 106 -6.52 27.15 -13.54
N ASP A 107 -6.26 26.47 -14.64
CA ASP A 107 -5.39 25.29 -14.73
C ASP A 107 -3.88 25.62 -14.86
N GLY A 108 -3.56 26.91 -15.00
CA GLY A 108 -2.20 27.43 -15.12
C GLY A 108 -1.66 27.48 -16.54
N VAL A 109 -2.46 27.15 -17.56
CA VAL A 109 -2.23 27.40 -18.99
C VAL A 109 -3.08 28.59 -19.39
N SER A 110 -2.54 29.44 -20.29
CA SER A 110 -3.28 30.63 -20.69
C SER A 110 -4.28 30.34 -21.81
N ASP A 111 -5.39 31.06 -21.88
CA ASP A 111 -6.48 30.76 -22.82
C ASP A 111 -5.97 30.76 -24.28
N GLY A 112 -5.16 31.76 -24.64
CA GLY A 112 -4.52 31.87 -25.95
C GLY A 112 -3.52 30.75 -26.25
N LYS A 113 -2.89 30.17 -25.22
CA LYS A 113 -2.01 29.02 -25.36
C LYS A 113 -2.81 27.74 -25.62
N GLU A 114 -3.95 27.58 -24.96
CA GLU A 114 -4.85 26.45 -25.12
C GLU A 114 -5.52 26.43 -26.49
N VAL A 115 -6.00 27.59 -26.95
CA VAL A 115 -6.51 27.76 -28.31
C VAL A 115 -5.44 27.39 -29.35
N ALA A 116 -4.19 27.80 -29.13
CA ALA A 116 -3.08 27.43 -30.02
C ALA A 116 -2.78 25.92 -30.00
N ASP A 117 -3.00 25.25 -28.86
CA ASP A 117 -2.79 23.81 -28.66
C ASP A 117 -4.01 22.95 -29.01
N ASN A 118 -5.13 23.58 -29.39
CA ASN A 118 -6.44 22.95 -29.61
C ASN A 118 -6.90 22.19 -28.36
N THR A 119 -6.98 22.91 -27.25
CA THR A 119 -7.71 22.54 -26.03
C THR A 119 -8.79 23.59 -25.71
N ASP A 120 -9.68 23.30 -24.77
CA ASP A 120 -10.79 24.20 -24.40
C ASP A 120 -10.38 25.07 -23.19
N PRO A 121 -10.23 26.41 -23.37
CA PRO A 121 -9.80 27.31 -22.30
C PRO A 121 -10.81 27.54 -21.16
N ASN A 122 -11.91 26.79 -21.16
CA ASN A 122 -12.89 26.78 -20.10
C ASN A 122 -13.02 25.40 -19.44
N ASP A 123 -12.22 24.43 -19.84
CA ASP A 123 -12.19 23.08 -19.26
C ASP A 123 -10.85 22.86 -18.53
N PRO A 124 -10.84 22.97 -17.18
CA PRO A 124 -9.61 22.89 -16.39
C PRO A 124 -8.90 21.52 -16.45
N CYS A 125 -9.50 20.52 -17.11
CA CYS A 125 -8.93 19.20 -17.33
C CYS A 125 -8.47 18.97 -18.77
N GLU A 126 -8.69 19.91 -19.69
CA GLU A 126 -8.28 19.80 -21.09
C GLU A 126 -7.06 20.69 -21.36
N TYR A 127 -5.85 20.25 -21.04
CA TYR A 127 -4.66 21.09 -21.26
C TYR A 127 -3.43 20.35 -21.74
N LYS A 128 -2.54 21.06 -22.45
CA LYS A 128 -1.28 20.50 -22.96
C LYS A 128 -0.09 21.22 -22.36
N THR A 129 0.49 20.61 -21.33
CA THR A 129 1.65 21.17 -20.65
C THR A 129 2.63 20.09 -20.22
N THR A 130 3.84 20.50 -19.87
CA THR A 130 4.78 19.59 -19.21
C THR A 130 4.56 19.67 -17.70
N ARG A 131 4.67 18.55 -17.00
CA ARG A 131 4.56 18.45 -15.53
C ARG A 131 5.35 19.53 -14.77
N SER A 132 6.44 20.06 -15.34
CA SER A 132 7.26 21.13 -14.76
C SER A 132 6.60 22.53 -14.75
N GLN A 133 5.50 22.75 -15.49
CA GLN A 133 4.86 24.06 -15.65
C GLN A 133 3.62 24.24 -14.75
N ILE A 134 3.01 23.16 -14.29
CA ILE A 134 1.74 23.14 -13.52
C ILE A 134 1.89 23.64 -12.07
N PHE A 135 3.07 23.46 -11.46
CA PHE A 135 3.22 23.54 -9.99
C PHE A 135 3.03 24.93 -9.35
N ASN A 136 3.10 26.02 -10.12
CA ASN A 136 3.12 27.39 -9.55
C ASN A 136 1.98 28.30 -10.03
N LEU A 137 1.12 27.86 -10.95
CA LEU A 137 0.11 28.72 -11.57
C LEU A 137 -1.33 28.21 -11.39
N THR A 138 -1.51 26.98 -10.92
CA THR A 138 -2.83 26.36 -10.74
C THR A 138 -3.65 26.95 -9.58
N SER A 139 -4.94 27.14 -9.84
CA SER A 139 -5.96 27.56 -8.89
C SER A 139 -6.24 26.51 -7.80
N ALA A 140 -6.87 26.93 -6.70
CA ALA A 140 -7.31 26.00 -5.65
C ALA A 140 -8.47 25.12 -6.10
N THR A 141 -9.25 25.57 -7.09
CA THR A 141 -10.36 24.82 -7.70
C THR A 141 -9.81 23.67 -8.55
N TRP A 142 -8.86 23.96 -9.44
CA TRP A 142 -8.18 22.94 -10.25
C TRP A 142 -7.53 21.86 -9.38
N LYS A 143 -6.85 22.26 -8.29
CA LYS A 143 -6.20 21.32 -7.35
C LYS A 143 -7.15 20.33 -6.69
N ALA A 144 -8.44 20.64 -6.62
CA ALA A 144 -9.45 19.80 -5.99
C ALA A 144 -10.23 18.94 -7.00
N LEU A 145 -9.95 19.09 -8.30
CA LEU A 145 -10.49 18.22 -9.33
C LEU A 145 -9.73 16.89 -9.35
N ASP A 146 -10.36 15.91 -10.00
CA ASP A 146 -9.87 14.59 -10.35
C ASP A 146 -10.12 14.51 -11.86
N CYS A 147 -9.12 14.88 -12.65
CA CYS A 147 -9.30 15.17 -14.07
C CYS A 147 -9.32 13.93 -14.96
N ASP A 148 -8.72 12.83 -14.51
CA ASP A 148 -8.69 11.55 -15.21
C ASP A 148 -9.59 10.47 -14.58
N GLU A 149 -10.30 10.81 -13.50
CA GLU A 149 -11.31 10.01 -12.83
C GLU A 149 -10.77 8.72 -12.19
N ASP A 150 -9.52 8.74 -11.73
CA ASP A 150 -8.83 7.60 -11.13
C ASP A 150 -9.05 7.49 -9.60
N GLY A 151 -9.59 8.55 -9.00
CA GLY A 151 -9.90 8.65 -7.57
C GLY A 151 -8.89 9.45 -6.74
N LEU A 152 -7.82 9.98 -7.33
CA LEU A 152 -6.94 10.98 -6.75
C LEU A 152 -7.32 12.38 -7.24
N THR A 153 -7.12 13.36 -6.37
CA THR A 153 -7.20 14.75 -6.81
C THR A 153 -5.88 15.17 -7.47
N ASN A 154 -5.95 16.14 -8.38
CA ASN A 154 -4.78 16.72 -9.03
C ASN A 154 -3.70 17.17 -8.02
N ALA A 155 -4.12 17.65 -6.82
CA ALA A 155 -3.19 17.99 -5.74
C ALA A 155 -2.48 16.79 -5.11
N GLU A 156 -3.17 15.66 -4.97
CA GLU A 156 -2.61 14.41 -4.45
C GLU A 156 -1.61 13.83 -5.46
N GLU A 157 -1.95 13.82 -6.73
CA GLU A 157 -1.09 13.34 -7.81
C GLU A 157 0.16 14.21 -8.00
N ILE A 158 0.02 15.54 -7.89
CA ILE A 158 1.15 16.47 -7.82
C ILE A 158 2.09 16.12 -6.67
N ALA A 159 1.55 15.73 -5.51
CA ALA A 159 2.33 15.40 -4.33
C ALA A 159 2.99 14.01 -4.42
N LEU A 160 2.32 13.05 -5.07
CA LEU A 160 2.77 11.66 -5.19
C LEU A 160 3.67 11.43 -6.41
N GLY A 161 3.46 12.16 -7.51
CA GLY A 161 4.16 11.96 -8.77
C GLY A 161 3.30 11.58 -10.00
N PRO A 162 2.11 10.94 -9.87
CA PRO A 162 1.20 10.65 -10.98
C PRO A 162 0.76 11.86 -11.78
N ASP A 163 0.44 11.66 -13.06
CA ASP A 163 0.02 12.72 -14.00
C ASP A 163 -1.51 12.94 -13.96
N PRO A 164 -2.00 14.14 -13.57
CA PRO A 164 -3.44 14.45 -13.45
C PRO A 164 -4.32 14.33 -14.69
N GLN A 165 -3.78 13.86 -15.81
CA GLN A 165 -4.53 13.61 -17.05
C GLN A 165 -4.42 12.15 -17.50
N VAL A 166 -3.83 11.28 -16.68
CA VAL A 166 -3.52 9.90 -17.03
C VAL A 166 -3.84 8.99 -15.85
N ALA A 167 -5.04 8.40 -15.88
CA ALA A 167 -5.57 7.60 -14.78
C ALA A 167 -4.71 6.40 -14.33
N ASP A 168 -3.75 5.98 -15.17
CA ASP A 168 -2.80 4.90 -14.93
C ASP A 168 -1.46 5.38 -15.52
N THR A 169 -0.67 6.04 -14.67
CA THR A 169 0.51 6.80 -15.10
C THR A 169 1.61 5.90 -15.66
N ASP A 170 1.74 4.67 -15.14
CA ASP A 170 2.79 3.74 -15.54
C ASP A 170 2.32 2.67 -16.54
N GLY A 171 1.01 2.54 -16.72
CA GLY A 171 0.36 1.72 -17.73
C GLY A 171 0.26 0.25 -17.36
N ASP A 172 0.39 -0.13 -16.09
CA ASP A 172 0.31 -1.52 -15.63
C ASP A 172 -1.14 -2.05 -15.51
N GLY A 173 -2.13 -1.17 -15.68
CA GLY A 173 -3.56 -1.45 -15.64
C GLY A 173 -4.23 -1.15 -14.31
N ASN A 174 -3.48 -0.75 -13.29
CA ASN A 174 -3.96 -0.31 -11.99
C ASN A 174 -4.02 1.22 -11.93
N PRO A 175 -5.21 1.82 -11.75
CA PRO A 175 -5.31 3.26 -11.66
C PRO A 175 -4.52 3.84 -10.49
N ASP A 176 -3.94 5.04 -10.65
CA ASP A 176 -2.99 5.62 -9.68
C ASP A 176 -3.61 5.74 -8.27
N GLY A 177 -4.91 6.00 -8.17
CA GLY A 177 -5.66 6.02 -6.91
C GLY A 177 -5.83 4.70 -6.17
N THR A 178 -5.64 3.56 -6.85
CA THR A 178 -5.61 2.23 -6.24
C THR A 178 -4.24 1.56 -6.29
N ASP A 179 -3.28 2.17 -6.98
CA ASP A 179 -1.95 1.64 -7.18
C ASP A 179 -1.00 1.94 -6.00
N PRO A 180 -0.40 0.90 -5.37
CA PRO A 180 0.69 1.08 -4.41
C PRO A 180 1.97 1.69 -5.01
N HIS A 181 2.22 1.53 -6.31
CA HIS A 181 3.40 2.04 -7.03
C HIS A 181 3.06 2.80 -8.34
N PRO A 182 2.33 3.95 -8.27
CA PRO A 182 1.77 4.68 -9.43
C PRO A 182 2.72 5.19 -10.53
N LEU A 183 4.02 4.90 -10.45
CA LEU A 183 5.05 5.42 -11.35
C LEU A 183 5.92 4.31 -11.93
N VAL A 184 5.76 3.08 -11.46
CA VAL A 184 6.61 1.96 -11.81
C VAL A 184 5.78 0.67 -11.74
N PRO A 185 5.60 -0.04 -12.87
CA PRO A 185 4.94 -1.34 -12.85
C PRO A 185 5.74 -2.32 -12.00
N THR A 186 5.11 -3.02 -11.04
CA THR A 186 5.81 -3.85 -10.06
C THR A 186 5.18 -5.25 -9.90
N ALA A 187 5.81 -6.23 -10.53
CA ALA A 187 5.58 -7.63 -10.19
C ALA A 187 6.39 -8.02 -8.95
N THR A 188 5.77 -8.65 -7.97
CA THR A 188 6.39 -9.00 -6.68
C THR A 188 6.64 -10.51 -6.57
N ASP A 189 7.79 -10.89 -6.03
CA ASP A 189 8.12 -12.30 -5.80
C ASP A 189 7.08 -13.01 -4.92
N ASP A 190 6.69 -14.21 -5.33
CA ASP A 190 5.74 -15.08 -4.67
C ASP A 190 6.43 -16.26 -4.00
N THR A 191 5.84 -16.74 -2.90
CA THR A 191 6.27 -17.98 -2.25
C THR A 191 5.08 -18.80 -1.79
N THR A 192 5.13 -20.11 -2.05
CA THR A 192 4.08 -21.07 -1.65
C THR A 192 4.68 -22.46 -1.43
N SER A 193 3.93 -23.35 -0.81
CA SER A 193 4.28 -24.77 -0.67
C SER A 193 3.17 -25.68 -1.17
N VAL A 194 3.54 -26.91 -1.56
CA VAL A 194 2.58 -27.93 -1.99
C VAL A 194 3.09 -29.32 -1.60
N ASN A 195 2.18 -30.16 -1.09
CA ASN A 195 2.52 -31.55 -0.78
C ASN A 195 2.72 -32.35 -2.07
N VAL A 196 3.64 -33.31 -2.04
CA VAL A 196 3.85 -34.26 -3.15
C VAL A 196 2.51 -34.86 -3.61
N SER A 197 2.32 -34.98 -4.92
CA SER A 197 1.10 -35.49 -5.58
C SER A 197 -0.18 -34.65 -5.40
N SER A 198 -0.07 -33.42 -4.88
CA SER A 198 -1.18 -32.47 -4.82
C SER A 198 -1.16 -31.51 -6.02
N VAL A 199 -2.33 -30.97 -6.38
CA VAL A 199 -2.45 -29.89 -7.38
C VAL A 199 -2.49 -28.56 -6.64
N LEU A 200 -1.68 -27.60 -7.05
CA LEU A 200 -1.67 -26.24 -6.55
C LEU A 200 -2.33 -25.30 -7.57
N GLU A 201 -3.35 -24.57 -7.13
CA GLU A 201 -3.83 -23.37 -7.82
C GLU A 201 -3.36 -22.16 -7.00
N PHE A 202 -2.68 -21.22 -7.65
CA PHE A 202 -2.09 -20.05 -7.00
C PHE A 202 -2.39 -18.79 -7.83
N ASN A 203 -2.78 -17.71 -7.17
CA ASN A 203 -3.00 -16.42 -7.82
C ASN A 203 -1.73 -15.58 -7.68
N ILE A 204 -0.96 -15.48 -8.77
CA ILE A 204 0.27 -14.67 -8.77
C ILE A 204 0.00 -13.17 -8.68
N LEU A 205 -1.15 -12.69 -9.18
CA LEU A 205 -1.49 -11.26 -9.16
C LEU A 205 -2.01 -10.80 -7.79
N ALA A 206 -1.79 -11.57 -6.72
CA ALA A 206 -2.40 -11.28 -5.42
C ALA A 206 -1.64 -10.18 -4.65
N ASN A 207 -0.34 -10.06 -4.91
CA ASN A 207 0.61 -9.11 -4.32
C ASN A 207 1.27 -8.20 -5.37
N ASP A 208 0.96 -8.42 -6.64
CA ASP A 208 1.34 -7.54 -7.74
C ASP A 208 0.45 -6.29 -7.76
N ASP A 209 0.96 -5.18 -8.29
CA ASP A 209 0.15 -3.98 -8.55
C ASP A 209 -0.72 -4.12 -9.81
N TYR A 210 -0.36 -4.97 -10.76
CA TYR A 210 -1.19 -5.31 -11.92
C TYR A 210 -2.65 -5.71 -11.59
N LEU A 211 -3.63 -4.94 -12.09
CA LEU A 211 -5.05 -5.30 -11.97
C LEU A 211 -5.49 -6.36 -13.01
N PRO A 212 -6.15 -7.46 -12.59
CA PRO A 212 -6.64 -8.48 -13.52
C PRO A 212 -7.62 -7.93 -14.56
N GLY A 213 -7.27 -8.06 -15.85
CA GLY A 213 -8.05 -7.54 -16.98
C GLY A 213 -7.83 -8.32 -18.29
N GLU A 214 -8.55 -7.94 -19.36
CA GLU A 214 -8.45 -8.64 -20.66
C GLU A 214 -7.06 -8.48 -21.32
N ASP A 215 -6.31 -7.45 -20.96
CA ASP A 215 -5.00 -7.12 -21.54
C ASP A 215 -3.81 -7.62 -20.71
N ILE A 216 -4.06 -8.14 -19.50
CA ILE A 216 -3.01 -8.74 -18.67
C ILE A 216 -2.59 -10.10 -19.23
N THR A 217 -1.30 -10.25 -19.47
CA THR A 217 -0.70 -11.52 -19.89
C THR A 217 0.40 -11.94 -18.92
N ILE A 218 0.45 -13.25 -18.64
CA ILE A 218 1.45 -13.86 -17.77
C ILE A 218 2.22 -14.88 -18.61
N SER A 219 3.54 -14.75 -18.64
CA SER A 219 4.41 -15.63 -19.43
C SER A 219 5.60 -16.11 -18.62
N ILE A 220 5.92 -17.41 -18.72
CA ILE A 220 7.14 -17.96 -18.13
C ILE A 220 8.35 -17.49 -18.93
N VAL A 221 9.37 -16.95 -18.26
CA VAL A 221 10.58 -16.43 -18.92
C VAL A 221 11.53 -17.60 -19.25
N PRO A 222 11.96 -17.75 -20.52
CA PRO A 222 12.95 -18.76 -20.91
C PRO A 222 14.29 -18.52 -20.19
N PRO A 223 15.06 -19.57 -19.82
CA PRO A 223 15.20 -20.84 -20.54
C PRO A 223 14.33 -21.98 -20.02
N GLN A 224 13.48 -21.72 -19.03
CA GLN A 224 12.80 -22.78 -18.33
C GLN A 224 11.57 -23.25 -19.12
N ASN A 225 11.73 -24.36 -19.86
CA ASN A 225 10.59 -25.11 -20.41
C ASN A 225 9.90 -25.87 -19.27
N TYR A 226 9.32 -25.17 -18.31
CA TYR A 226 8.37 -25.80 -17.40
C TYR A 226 7.17 -26.21 -18.27
N SER A 227 6.96 -27.52 -18.39
CA SER A 227 5.67 -28.00 -18.85
C SER A 227 4.63 -27.60 -17.79
N THR A 228 3.35 -27.49 -18.12
CA THR A 228 2.25 -27.25 -17.15
C THR A 228 2.11 -28.34 -16.07
N TRP A 229 3.09 -29.25 -16.00
CA TRP A 229 3.27 -30.31 -15.02
C TRP A 229 4.76 -30.31 -14.63
N TYR A 230 5.04 -30.04 -13.36
CA TYR A 230 6.34 -30.26 -12.74
C TYR A 230 6.24 -31.49 -11.85
N THR A 231 7.17 -32.44 -11.98
CA THR A 231 7.33 -33.55 -11.04
C THR A 231 8.48 -33.19 -10.12
N GLY A 232 8.18 -32.56 -8.98
CA GLY A 232 9.15 -32.34 -7.92
C GLY A 232 9.34 -33.58 -7.08
N GLU A 233 10.57 -33.81 -6.61
CA GLU A 233 10.81 -34.74 -5.51
C GLU A 233 10.49 -34.03 -4.18
N ALA A 234 10.30 -34.79 -3.10
CA ALA A 234 10.13 -34.22 -1.77
C ALA A 234 11.33 -33.31 -1.43
N ASP A 235 11.05 -32.21 -0.74
CA ASP A 235 12.03 -31.28 -0.18
C ASP A 235 12.85 -30.53 -1.25
N GLN A 236 12.28 -30.42 -2.46
CA GLN A 236 12.79 -29.58 -3.52
C GLN A 236 12.10 -28.21 -3.53
N THR A 237 12.90 -27.16 -3.71
CA THR A 237 12.42 -25.82 -4.03
C THR A 237 12.51 -25.59 -5.54
N VAL A 238 11.41 -25.17 -6.13
CA VAL A 238 11.30 -24.79 -7.54
C VAL A 238 11.12 -23.29 -7.62
N THR A 239 12.00 -22.61 -8.34
CA THR A 239 11.83 -21.18 -8.62
C THR A 239 11.49 -21.00 -10.09
N ILE A 240 10.32 -20.42 -10.36
CA ILE A 240 9.83 -20.12 -11.70
C ILE A 240 9.90 -18.62 -11.91
N GLU A 241 10.68 -18.17 -12.88
CA GLU A 241 10.67 -16.76 -13.31
C GLU A 241 9.51 -16.55 -14.29
N TYR A 242 8.69 -15.54 -14.01
CA TYR A 242 7.57 -15.15 -14.83
C TYR A 242 7.59 -13.65 -15.13
N GLN A 243 6.87 -13.26 -16.16
CA GLN A 243 6.66 -11.88 -16.57
C GLN A 243 5.17 -11.60 -16.60
N VAL A 244 4.77 -10.49 -15.97
CA VAL A 244 3.43 -9.92 -16.07
C VAL A 244 3.50 -8.75 -17.02
N CYS A 245 2.51 -8.62 -17.90
CA CYS A 245 2.43 -7.51 -18.83
C CYS A 245 1.00 -6.99 -18.96
N ASN A 246 0.83 -5.68 -18.98
CA ASN A 246 -0.32 -5.00 -19.56
C ASN A 246 0.08 -4.46 -20.94
N GLY A 247 -0.29 -5.21 -22.00
CA GLY A 247 0.15 -4.89 -23.37
C GLY A 247 1.68 -4.90 -23.53
N THR A 248 2.32 -3.72 -23.53
CA THR A 248 3.78 -3.58 -23.65
C THR A 248 4.49 -3.18 -22.36
N VAL A 249 3.74 -2.80 -21.33
CA VAL A 249 4.26 -2.49 -19.99
C VAL A 249 4.40 -3.81 -19.26
N CYS A 250 5.60 -4.15 -18.81
CA CYS A 250 5.87 -5.45 -18.22
C CYS A 250 6.90 -5.36 -17.11
N ASP A 251 6.77 -6.24 -16.12
CA ASP A 251 7.75 -6.49 -15.08
C ASP A 251 7.90 -8.00 -14.81
N THR A 252 9.01 -8.38 -14.17
CA THR A 252 9.37 -9.78 -13.93
C THR A 252 9.50 -10.09 -12.46
N ALA A 253 8.94 -11.22 -12.04
CA ALA A 253 9.01 -11.73 -10.68
C ALA A 253 9.27 -13.24 -10.66
N THR A 254 9.48 -13.78 -9.47
CA THR A 254 9.72 -15.21 -9.27
C THR A 254 8.66 -15.84 -8.37
N LEU A 255 8.18 -17.02 -8.75
CA LEU A 255 7.37 -17.88 -7.93
C LEU A 255 8.24 -18.99 -7.35
N THR A 256 8.41 -18.98 -6.03
CA THR A 256 9.13 -20.03 -5.29
C THR A 256 8.14 -21.03 -4.71
N ILE A 257 8.25 -22.29 -5.12
CA ILE A 257 7.40 -23.40 -4.69
C ILE A 257 8.24 -24.40 -3.90
N SER A 258 7.92 -24.57 -2.62
CA SER A 258 8.51 -25.64 -1.79
C SER A 258 7.64 -26.89 -1.87
N VAL A 259 8.19 -27.98 -2.40
CA VAL A 259 7.52 -29.28 -2.43
C VAL A 259 7.76 -29.97 -1.11
N VAL A 260 6.72 -30.07 -0.28
CA VAL A 260 6.82 -30.70 1.03
C VAL A 260 6.62 -32.20 0.84
N GLY A 261 7.53 -33.00 1.38
CA GLY A 261 7.35 -34.45 1.50
C GLY A 261 6.06 -34.81 2.25
N VAL A 262 5.59 -36.04 2.08
CA VAL A 262 4.56 -36.55 2.99
C VAL A 262 5.27 -36.89 4.28
N ASP A 263 4.81 -36.35 5.40
CA ASP A 263 5.24 -36.69 6.77
C ASP A 263 3.99 -37.22 7.48
N THR A 264 3.91 -38.55 7.58
CA THR A 264 2.70 -39.25 8.01
C THR A 264 2.50 -39.23 9.52
N ASP A 265 3.57 -39.20 10.31
CA ASP A 265 3.52 -39.17 11.78
C ASP A 265 3.82 -37.79 12.38
N GLY A 266 4.24 -36.84 11.56
CA GLY A 266 4.33 -35.43 11.89
C GLY A 266 5.57 -35.08 12.70
N ASP A 267 6.63 -35.89 12.60
CA ASP A 267 7.89 -35.69 13.32
C ASP A 267 8.86 -34.73 12.62
N GLY A 268 8.47 -34.16 11.48
CA GLY A 268 9.25 -33.19 10.72
C GLY A 268 10.31 -33.82 9.82
N VAL A 269 10.34 -35.14 9.67
CA VAL A 269 11.09 -35.89 8.65
C VAL A 269 10.10 -36.45 7.63
N SER A 270 10.44 -36.39 6.33
CA SER A 270 9.53 -36.93 5.30
C SER A 270 9.56 -38.47 5.26
N ASP A 271 8.43 -39.11 4.95
CA ASP A 271 8.31 -40.57 4.75
C ASP A 271 9.38 -41.12 3.78
N LEU A 272 9.79 -40.28 2.81
CA LEU A 272 10.83 -40.62 1.85
C LEU A 272 12.22 -40.59 2.49
N ASP A 273 12.54 -39.57 3.27
CA ASP A 273 13.83 -39.44 3.95
C ASP A 273 14.00 -40.54 5.00
N GLU A 274 12.96 -40.85 5.75
CA GLU A 274 13.00 -41.94 6.72
C GLU A 274 13.26 -43.31 6.08
N THR A 275 12.75 -43.54 4.86
CA THR A 275 12.95 -44.81 4.16
C THR A 275 14.24 -44.85 3.33
N SER A 276 14.83 -43.70 3.02
CA SER A 276 15.99 -43.58 2.12
C SER A 276 17.30 -43.15 2.82
N SER A 277 17.20 -42.70 4.08
CA SER A 277 18.34 -42.33 4.94
C SER A 277 19.29 -43.52 5.20
N PRO A 278 20.60 -43.28 5.43
CA PRO A 278 21.54 -44.32 5.85
C PRO A 278 21.15 -45.03 7.16
N THR A 279 20.37 -44.36 8.01
CA THR A 279 19.77 -44.85 9.25
C THR A 279 18.26 -44.74 9.13
N PRO A 280 17.60 -45.73 8.49
CA PRO A 280 16.17 -45.64 8.22
C PRO A 280 15.36 -45.62 9.50
N THR A 281 14.32 -44.80 9.50
CA THR A 281 13.36 -44.66 10.58
C THR A 281 11.95 -45.06 10.10
N SER A 282 10.90 -44.76 10.84
CA SER A 282 9.58 -45.36 10.66
C SER A 282 8.55 -44.29 10.34
N PRO A 283 8.00 -44.27 9.10
CA PRO A 283 7.04 -43.25 8.66
C PRO A 283 5.65 -43.26 9.28
N THR A 284 5.51 -43.86 10.44
CA THR A 284 4.24 -43.95 11.15
C THR A 284 4.44 -43.92 12.66
N ASP A 285 5.69 -43.80 13.11
CA ASP A 285 6.06 -43.79 14.52
C ASP A 285 6.78 -42.47 14.84
N PRO A 286 6.07 -41.49 15.43
CA PRO A 286 6.57 -40.13 15.60
C PRO A 286 7.79 -40.01 16.54
N CYS A 287 8.13 -41.07 17.29
CA CYS A 287 9.34 -41.11 18.12
C CYS A 287 10.52 -41.83 17.44
N SER A 288 10.35 -42.21 16.17
CA SER A 288 11.37 -42.86 15.37
C SER A 288 11.80 -41.91 14.26
N TYR A 289 12.74 -41.01 14.57
CA TYR A 289 13.39 -40.10 13.61
C TYR A 289 14.88 -39.96 13.93
N ASN A 290 15.65 -39.37 13.02
CA ASN A 290 17.00 -38.91 13.36
C ASN A 290 16.92 -37.40 13.66
N VAL A 291 17.36 -36.96 14.84
CA VAL A 291 17.37 -35.52 15.22
C VAL A 291 18.06 -34.63 14.18
N ALA A 292 19.09 -35.14 13.51
CA ALA A 292 19.83 -34.39 12.47
C ALA A 292 19.06 -34.19 11.15
N ASP A 293 18.05 -35.04 10.89
CA ASP A 293 17.23 -35.00 9.68
C ASP A 293 15.90 -34.24 9.92
N GLN A 294 15.55 -33.97 11.19
CA GLN A 294 14.32 -33.31 11.58
C GLN A 294 14.30 -31.82 11.21
N SER A 295 13.20 -31.38 10.63
CA SER A 295 12.86 -29.96 10.48
C SER A 295 11.98 -29.49 11.63
N ALA A 296 12.57 -28.72 12.56
CA ALA A 296 11.87 -28.15 13.71
C ALA A 296 10.63 -27.30 13.35
N ASP A 297 10.63 -26.66 12.17
CA ASP A 297 9.51 -25.85 11.68
C ASP A 297 8.39 -26.69 11.04
N ALA A 298 8.63 -27.99 10.81
CA ALA A 298 7.70 -28.90 10.13
C ALA A 298 6.97 -29.86 11.09
N VAL A 299 7.39 -29.96 12.35
CA VAL A 299 6.77 -30.86 13.34
C VAL A 299 5.32 -30.47 13.63
N THR A 300 4.48 -31.46 13.92
CA THR A 300 3.06 -31.24 14.22
C THR A 300 2.81 -30.98 15.70
N ASP A 301 1.69 -30.30 16.02
CA ASP A 301 1.22 -30.17 17.42
C ASP A 301 1.01 -31.52 18.10
N ALA A 302 0.70 -32.57 17.33
CA ALA A 302 0.55 -33.93 17.86
C ALA A 302 1.91 -34.49 18.32
N TRP A 303 2.96 -34.32 17.51
CA TRP A 303 4.33 -34.69 17.87
C TRP A 303 4.86 -33.85 19.04
N ARG A 304 4.65 -32.53 19.04
CA ARG A 304 5.10 -31.64 20.13
C ARG A 304 4.51 -31.99 21.51
N ALA A 305 3.39 -32.70 21.55
CA ALA A 305 2.73 -33.14 22.79
C ALA A 305 3.17 -34.53 23.26
N LEU A 306 4.01 -35.23 22.48
CA LEU A 306 4.63 -36.48 22.89
C LEU A 306 5.82 -36.23 23.82
N ASP A 307 6.28 -37.30 24.44
CA ASP A 307 7.46 -37.41 25.30
C ASP A 307 8.14 -38.69 24.80
N CYS A 308 9.12 -38.53 23.91
CA CYS A 308 9.65 -39.63 23.11
C CYS A 308 10.74 -40.43 23.81
N ASP A 309 11.54 -39.81 24.67
CA ASP A 309 12.54 -40.47 25.51
C ASP A 309 12.01 -40.86 26.90
N GLY A 310 10.81 -40.38 27.25
CA GLY A 310 10.10 -40.74 28.46
C GLY A 310 10.63 -40.06 29.71
N ASP A 311 11.31 -38.92 29.59
CA ASP A 311 11.87 -38.18 30.71
C ASP A 311 10.82 -37.34 31.46
N GLY A 312 9.58 -37.28 30.96
CA GLY A 312 8.47 -36.53 31.52
C GLY A 312 8.37 -35.07 31.07
N VAL A 313 9.23 -34.62 30.15
CA VAL A 313 9.18 -33.37 29.41
C VAL A 313 8.58 -33.67 28.02
N THR A 314 7.81 -32.73 27.47
CA THR A 314 7.28 -32.93 26.11
C THR A 314 8.29 -32.49 25.06
N ASN A 315 8.30 -33.15 23.90
CA ASN A 315 9.16 -32.80 22.77
C ASN A 315 9.08 -31.30 22.41
N GLY A 316 7.90 -30.70 22.56
CA GLY A 316 7.69 -29.27 22.32
C GLY A 316 8.37 -28.35 23.33
N GLU A 317 8.43 -28.74 24.61
CA GLU A 317 9.13 -27.99 25.68
C GLU A 317 10.64 -28.07 25.48
N GLU A 318 11.15 -29.24 25.09
CA GLU A 318 12.56 -29.47 24.79
C GLU A 318 13.01 -28.70 23.55
N LEU A 319 12.21 -28.71 22.48
CA LEU A 319 12.48 -27.92 21.29
C LEU A 319 12.54 -26.41 21.60
N ASP A 320 11.71 -25.94 22.54
CA ASP A 320 11.63 -24.54 22.93
C ASP A 320 12.84 -24.10 23.79
N ASN A 321 13.46 -25.01 24.55
CA ASN A 321 14.59 -24.72 25.44
C ASN A 321 15.95 -25.25 24.89
N GLY A 322 15.92 -26.04 23.82
CA GLY A 322 17.08 -26.57 23.10
C GLY A 322 17.64 -27.89 23.64
N THR A 323 16.89 -28.63 24.45
CA THR A 323 17.24 -30.01 24.86
C THR A 323 16.77 -31.04 23.81
N ASP A 324 17.23 -32.30 23.91
CA ASP A 324 17.07 -33.31 22.85
C ASP A 324 15.93 -34.31 23.15
N PRO A 325 14.81 -34.29 22.38
CA PRO A 325 13.66 -35.17 22.64
C PRO A 325 13.87 -36.67 22.43
N GLN A 326 15.10 -37.10 22.10
CA GLN A 326 15.49 -38.51 22.04
C GLN A 326 16.53 -38.91 23.11
N ASP A 327 16.98 -37.98 23.96
CA ASP A 327 17.96 -38.22 25.01
C ASP A 327 17.40 -37.84 26.38
N GLY A 328 16.85 -38.83 27.09
CA GLY A 328 16.23 -38.59 28.40
C GLY A 328 17.18 -38.13 29.51
N CYS A 329 18.47 -37.96 29.22
CA CYS A 329 19.45 -37.32 30.10
C CYS A 329 19.78 -35.88 29.69
N ASP A 330 19.25 -35.39 28.58
CA ASP A 330 19.35 -34.01 28.13
C ASP A 330 17.98 -33.36 28.27
N TYR A 331 17.70 -32.81 29.45
CA TYR A 331 16.44 -32.12 29.72
C TYR A 331 16.63 -30.98 30.72
N ASN A 332 15.65 -30.07 30.77
CA ASN A 332 15.60 -29.03 31.79
C ASN A 332 14.79 -29.51 33.00
N PRO A 333 15.39 -29.70 34.19
CA PRO A 333 14.66 -30.19 35.37
C PRO A 333 13.50 -29.31 35.83
N ALA A 334 13.44 -28.04 35.40
CA ALA A 334 12.33 -27.15 35.69
C ALA A 334 11.05 -27.47 34.90
N ASP A 335 11.20 -28.13 33.74
CA ASP A 335 10.10 -28.43 32.82
C ASP A 335 9.58 -29.87 33.01
N GLN A 336 10.35 -30.73 33.70
CA GLN A 336 10.00 -32.12 33.97
C GLN A 336 8.70 -32.27 34.78
N ASP A 337 7.85 -33.22 34.36
CA ASP A 337 6.73 -33.75 35.16
C ASP A 337 7.09 -35.14 35.73
N PRO A 338 7.52 -35.22 37.01
CA PRO A 338 7.88 -36.47 37.69
C PRO A 338 6.80 -37.55 37.71
N THR A 339 5.56 -37.23 37.36
CA THR A 339 4.45 -38.19 37.31
C THR A 339 4.26 -38.85 35.95
N LYS A 340 4.99 -38.38 34.93
CA LYS A 340 4.91 -38.86 33.55
C LYS A 340 6.15 -39.61 33.07
N VAL A 341 7.24 -39.56 33.83
CA VAL A 341 8.47 -40.29 33.52
C VAL A 341 8.21 -41.77 33.27
N SER A 342 8.93 -42.33 32.31
CA SER A 342 8.85 -43.74 31.93
C SER A 342 9.66 -44.63 32.87
N ASP A 343 9.40 -45.94 32.81
CA ASP A 343 10.21 -46.93 33.53
C ASP A 343 11.64 -46.96 32.97
N ASP A 344 11.81 -46.80 31.64
CA ASP A 344 13.12 -46.82 30.97
C ASP A 344 13.99 -45.63 31.41
N TRP A 345 13.41 -44.43 31.50
CA TRP A 345 14.09 -43.26 32.06
C TRP A 345 14.43 -43.47 33.54
N SER A 346 13.51 -44.04 34.33
CA SER A 346 13.71 -44.26 35.77
C SER A 346 14.82 -45.28 36.08
N ASP A 347 15.05 -46.24 35.19
CA ASP A 347 16.10 -47.26 35.28
C ASP A 347 17.46 -46.78 34.73
N ALA A 348 17.50 -45.65 34.02
CA ALA A 348 18.74 -45.05 33.53
C ALA A 348 19.51 -44.33 34.66
N ASP A 349 20.78 -44.04 34.41
CA ASP A 349 21.72 -43.37 35.33
C ASP A 349 22.42 -42.27 34.52
N CYS A 350 21.86 -41.06 34.55
CA CYS A 350 22.25 -39.99 33.64
C CYS A 350 23.61 -39.38 34.00
N ASP A 351 23.89 -39.20 35.29
CA ASP A 351 25.14 -38.62 35.76
C ASP A 351 26.26 -39.65 35.97
N ASN A 352 25.93 -40.94 35.87
CA ASN A 352 26.83 -42.09 36.00
C ASN A 352 27.47 -42.20 37.39
N ASP A 353 26.77 -41.78 38.44
CA ASP A 353 27.25 -41.86 39.81
C ASP A 353 26.97 -43.22 40.48
N GLY A 354 26.05 -44.00 39.90
CA GLY A 354 25.67 -45.36 40.32
C GLY A 354 24.32 -45.48 41.02
N LEU A 355 23.57 -44.39 41.20
CA LEU A 355 22.13 -44.38 41.47
C LEU A 355 21.36 -44.28 40.14
N THR A 356 20.17 -44.85 40.05
CA THR A 356 19.31 -44.58 38.88
C THR A 356 18.51 -43.30 39.09
N ASN A 357 18.10 -42.68 37.99
CA ASN A 357 17.25 -41.48 37.99
C ASN A 357 16.01 -41.65 38.89
N GLY A 358 15.40 -42.84 38.87
CA GLY A 358 14.27 -43.19 39.73
C GLY A 358 14.62 -43.27 41.22
N GLU A 359 15.80 -43.79 41.58
CA GLU A 359 16.31 -43.79 42.96
C GLU A 359 16.50 -42.36 43.47
N GLU A 360 17.05 -41.49 42.65
CA GLU A 360 17.34 -40.09 42.98
C GLU A 360 16.06 -39.24 43.07
N LEU A 361 15.12 -39.43 42.15
CA LEU A 361 13.85 -38.71 42.14
C LEU A 361 12.95 -39.10 43.32
N THR A 362 13.03 -40.35 43.78
CA THR A 362 12.12 -40.90 44.80
C THR A 362 12.74 -41.06 46.19
N GLY A 363 14.06 -41.25 46.29
CA GLY A 363 14.79 -41.69 47.47
C GLY A 363 14.55 -43.17 47.82
N VAL A 364 13.96 -43.96 46.91
CA VAL A 364 13.64 -45.37 47.15
C VAL A 364 14.71 -46.25 46.52
N ASP A 365 15.44 -46.98 47.36
CA ASP A 365 16.47 -47.94 46.98
C ASP A 365 15.95 -49.03 46.02
N ASN A 366 16.64 -49.21 44.89
CA ASN A 366 16.50 -50.33 43.98
C ASN A 366 17.56 -51.39 44.35
N PRO A 367 17.19 -52.55 44.93
CA PRO A 367 18.18 -53.54 45.37
C PRO A 367 19.05 -54.15 44.25
N SER A 368 18.75 -53.83 42.98
CA SER A 368 19.51 -54.25 41.80
C SER A 368 20.71 -53.35 41.50
N THR A 369 20.75 -52.14 42.06
CA THR A 369 21.82 -51.15 41.83
C THR A 369 22.85 -51.21 42.98
N PRO A 370 24.11 -50.76 42.76
CA PRO A 370 25.17 -50.90 43.76
C PRO A 370 25.12 -49.86 44.89
N ALA A 371 24.53 -48.69 44.64
CA ALA A 371 24.40 -47.58 45.56
C ALA A 371 23.03 -47.60 46.25
N ASN A 372 22.86 -46.80 47.31
CA ASN A 372 21.60 -46.73 48.06
C ASN A 372 21.34 -45.25 48.42
N PRO A 373 20.19 -44.67 48.05
CA PRO A 373 19.89 -43.25 48.28
C PRO A 373 19.53 -42.91 49.74
N ASP A 374 19.38 -43.92 50.62
CA ASP A 374 19.04 -43.80 52.06
C ASP A 374 17.80 -42.93 52.38
N GLY A 375 16.89 -42.80 51.41
CA GLY A 375 15.69 -41.96 51.54
C GLY A 375 15.86 -40.51 51.10
N GLU A 376 17.06 -40.10 50.70
CA GLU A 376 17.36 -38.77 50.19
C GLU A 376 17.04 -38.65 48.71
N LYS A 377 16.65 -37.45 48.28
CA LYS A 377 16.37 -37.14 46.88
C LYS A 377 17.45 -36.25 46.33
N THR A 378 17.98 -36.63 45.18
CA THR A 378 19.09 -35.95 44.50
C THR A 378 18.70 -35.60 43.07
N ASN A 379 19.58 -34.92 42.34
CA ASN A 379 19.33 -34.47 40.99
C ASN A 379 19.92 -35.49 39.99
N PRO A 380 19.08 -36.16 39.18
CA PRO A 380 19.53 -37.16 38.21
C PRO A 380 20.59 -36.73 37.21
N LEU A 381 20.78 -35.42 37.02
CA LEU A 381 21.74 -34.87 36.07
C LEU A 381 23.08 -34.45 36.71
N VAL A 382 23.25 -34.61 38.04
CA VAL A 382 24.38 -34.03 38.77
C VAL A 382 24.95 -34.99 39.80
N VAL A 383 26.15 -35.51 39.51
CA VAL A 383 26.92 -36.46 40.34
C VAL A 383 27.02 -36.10 41.82
N ASP A 384 27.03 -34.80 42.15
CA ASP A 384 27.16 -34.25 43.50
C ASP A 384 26.16 -33.10 43.63
N SER A 385 24.95 -33.42 44.06
CA SER A 385 23.80 -32.50 44.07
C SER A 385 23.98 -31.34 45.06
N ASP A 386 24.71 -31.56 46.15
CA ASP A 386 24.89 -30.55 47.22
C ASP A 386 26.23 -29.79 47.12
N GLY A 387 27.15 -30.29 46.31
CA GLY A 387 28.43 -29.70 45.97
C GLY A 387 29.49 -29.83 47.06
N ASP A 388 29.37 -30.80 47.97
CA ASP A 388 30.31 -31.00 49.08
C ASP A 388 31.60 -31.76 48.68
N GLY A 389 31.62 -32.33 47.46
CA GLY A 389 32.71 -33.10 46.88
C GLY A 389 32.63 -34.61 47.08
N VAL A 390 31.50 -35.12 47.57
CA VAL A 390 31.13 -36.53 47.64
C VAL A 390 29.98 -36.76 46.67
N SER A 391 30.02 -37.82 45.85
CA SER A 391 28.90 -38.09 44.95
C SER A 391 27.67 -38.55 45.74
N ASP A 392 26.49 -38.36 45.18
CA ASP A 392 25.22 -38.72 45.80
C ASP A 392 25.19 -40.22 46.18
N ALA A 393 25.68 -41.09 45.30
CA ALA A 393 25.91 -42.52 45.56
C ALA A 393 26.91 -42.84 46.70
N GLN A 394 27.83 -41.93 47.02
CA GLN A 394 28.92 -42.12 47.99
C GLN A 394 28.64 -41.55 49.38
N GLU A 395 27.63 -40.68 49.53
CA GLU A 395 27.29 -40.03 50.80
C GLU A 395 26.98 -41.04 51.92
N HIS A 396 26.41 -42.20 51.57
CA HIS A 396 26.17 -43.29 52.52
C HIS A 396 27.46 -43.96 53.06
N SER A 397 28.61 -43.79 52.40
CA SER A 397 29.87 -44.42 52.85
C SER A 397 30.55 -43.69 54.00
N MET A 398 30.21 -42.42 54.27
CA MET A 398 30.94 -41.57 55.21
C MET A 398 30.29 -41.40 56.59
N ASP A 399 28.97 -41.61 56.75
CA ASP A 399 28.27 -41.47 58.05
C ASP A 399 28.30 -42.75 58.94
N ARG A 400 29.32 -43.59 58.79
CA ARG A 400 29.67 -44.64 59.78
C ARG A 400 30.85 -44.29 60.67
N SER A 401 31.16 -42.99 60.82
CA SER A 401 32.28 -42.56 61.67
C SER A 401 32.07 -41.25 62.45
N LYS A 402 31.00 -41.15 63.24
CA LYS A 402 31.02 -40.34 64.49
C LYS A 402 30.32 -41.02 65.65
#